data_AF-A0A924QHL6-F1
#
_entry.id   AF-A0A924QHL6-F1
#
_cell.length_a   1.000
_cell.length_b   1.000
_cell.length_c   1.000
_cell.angle_alpha   90.00
_cell.angle_beta   90.00
_cell.angle_gamma   90.00
#
_symmetry.space_group_name_H-M   'P 1'
#
loop_
_entity.id
_entity.type
_entity.pdbx_description
1 polymer ?
#
loop_
_entity_poly.entity_id
_entity_poly.type
_entity_poly.pdbx_seq_one_letter_code
_entity_poly.pdbx_strand_id
1 'polypeptide(L)' 'MSAVRHITSADNPLLQRLRKLAADPAAYRKHAEIWLAGDHLCSAFLSRGG' A
#
# COMPACT_ATOMS: atom_id res chain seq x y z
N MET A 1 -18.71 -6.53 8.28
CA MET A 1 -17.43 -5.94 8.78
C MET A 1 -16.40 -7.05 8.82
N SER A 2 -15.25 -6.87 8.15
CA SER A 2 -14.14 -7.82 8.26
C SER A 2 -13.41 -7.63 9.59
N ALA A 3 -13.06 -8.72 10.28
CA ALA A 3 -12.32 -8.64 11.53
C ALA A 3 -10.88 -8.19 11.26
N VAL A 4 -10.36 -7.29 12.11
CA VAL A 4 -8.96 -6.84 12.04
C VAL A 4 -8.05 -8.03 12.32
N ARG A 5 -7.14 -8.31 11.39
CA ARG A 5 -6.14 -9.37 11.54
C ARG A 5 -4.76 -8.74 11.71
N HIS A 6 -4.14 -9.00 12.86
CA HIS A 6 -2.74 -8.64 13.07
C HIS A 6 -1.82 -9.50 12.20
N ILE A 7 -0.92 -8.85 11.47
CA ILE A 7 0.10 -9.50 10.64
C ILE A 7 1.44 -9.31 11.35
N THR A 8 2.07 -10.41 11.74
CA THR A 8 3.39 -10.41 12.43
C THR A 8 4.51 -11.00 11.57
N SER A 9 4.16 -11.84 10.59
CA SER A 9 5.17 -12.47 9.72
C SER A 9 5.84 -11.44 8.82
N ALA A 10 7.17 -11.41 8.86
CA ALA A 10 7.99 -10.62 7.97
C ALA A 10 7.89 -11.08 6.50
N ASP A 11 7.54 -12.35 6.28
CA ASP A 11 7.39 -12.98 4.97
C ASP A 11 6.03 -12.71 4.31
N ASN A 12 5.19 -11.88 4.94
CA ASN A 12 3.93 -11.49 4.35
C ASN A 12 4.17 -10.76 3.00
N PRO A 13 3.62 -11.27 1.87
CA PRO A 13 3.92 -10.72 0.55
C PRO A 13 3.49 -9.26 0.38
N LEU A 14 2.36 -8.87 0.98
CA LEU A 14 1.90 -7.48 0.97
C LEU A 14 2.91 -6.60 1.70
N LEU A 15 3.28 -6.95 2.94
CA LEU A 15 4.27 -6.20 3.72
C LEU A 15 5.62 -6.06 3.01
N GLN A 16 6.07 -7.10 2.30
CA GLN A 16 7.31 -7.02 1.51
C GLN A 16 7.19 -6.04 0.33
N ARG A 17 6.07 -6.05 -0.41
CA ARG A 17 5.82 -5.10 -1.51
C ARG A 17 5.75 -3.66 -1.02
N LEU A 18 5.02 -3.46 0.07
CA LEU A 18 4.91 -2.19 0.80
C LEU A 18 6.30 -1.63 1.18
N ARG A 19 7.18 -2.46 1.74
CA ARG A 19 8.56 -2.07 2.08
C ARG A 19 9.39 -1.73 0.84
N LYS A 20 9.25 -2.46 -0.27
CA LYS A 20 9.96 -2.18 -1.53
C LYS A 20 9.55 -0.83 -2.12
N LEU A 21 8.25 -0.54 -2.16
CA LEU A 21 7.72 0.75 -2.62
C LEU A 21 8.21 1.93 -1.77
N ALA A 22 8.35 1.73 -0.46
CA ALA A 22 8.84 2.78 0.45
C ALA A 22 10.37 2.98 0.39
N ALA A 23 11.15 1.92 0.13
CA ALA A 23 12.60 1.97 0.19
C ALA A 23 13.27 2.41 -1.12
N ASP A 24 12.66 2.14 -2.28
CA ASP A 24 13.22 2.48 -3.60
C ASP A 24 12.36 3.56 -4.29
N PRO A 25 12.88 4.79 -4.48
CA PRO A 25 12.18 5.89 -5.13
C PRO A 25 11.75 5.59 -6.58
N ALA A 26 12.36 4.63 -7.27
CA ALA A 26 11.99 4.22 -8.63
C ALA A 26 11.05 3.00 -8.65
N ALA A 27 10.76 2.39 -7.50
CA ALA A 27 9.93 1.19 -7.39
C ALA A 27 8.54 1.37 -7.99
N TYR A 28 7.96 2.58 -7.89
CA TYR A 28 6.63 2.84 -8.41
C TYR A 28 6.55 2.64 -9.94
N ARG A 29 7.62 2.99 -10.66
CA ARG A 29 7.70 2.78 -12.12
C ARG A 29 7.87 1.31 -12.45
N LYS A 30 8.72 0.62 -11.68
CA LYS A 30 9.03 -0.80 -11.90
C LYS A 30 7.83 -1.71 -11.62
N HIS A 31 7.05 -1.36 -10.61
CA HIS A 31 5.92 -2.16 -10.15
C HIS A 31 4.57 -1.66 -10.64
N ALA A 32 4.52 -0.52 -11.34
CA ALA A 32 3.29 0.14 -11.76
C ALA A 32 2.30 0.35 -10.60
N GLU A 33 2.84 0.64 -9.41
CA GLU A 33 2.10 0.74 -8.16
C GLU A 33 2.60 1.94 -7.36
N ILE A 34 1.69 2.61 -6.67
CA ILE A 34 2.03 3.74 -5.79
C ILE A 34 1.61 3.46 -4.36
N TRP A 35 2.39 3.97 -3.41
CA TRP A 35 1.98 4.00 -2.01
C TRP A 35 1.13 5.25 -1.77
N LEU A 36 -0.16 5.06 -1.49
CA LEU A 36 -1.08 6.11 -1.07
C LEU A 36 -1.40 5.91 0.41
N ALA A 37 -1.06 6.90 1.25
CA ALA A 37 -1.33 6.87 2.68
C ALA A 37 -2.01 8.15 3.17
N GLY A 38 -2.82 8.00 4.21
CA GLY A 38 -3.63 9.06 4.79
C GLY A 38 -5.09 8.89 4.42
N ASP A 39 -5.94 8.81 5.44
CA ASP A 39 -7.37 8.50 5.26
C ASP A 39 -8.04 9.45 4.29
N HIS A 40 -7.80 10.76 4.42
CA HIS A 40 -8.38 11.78 3.53
C HIS A 40 -7.95 11.62 2.06
N LEU A 41 -6.70 11.20 1.81
CA LEU A 41 -6.20 10.97 0.44
C LEU A 41 -6.82 9.70 -0.16
N CYS A 42 -6.87 8.62 0.61
CA CYS A 42 -7.52 7.38 0.21
C CYS A 42 -9.01 7.59 -0.09
N SER A 43 -9.72 8.33 0.77
CA SER A 43 -11.12 8.70 0.53
C SER A 43 -11.29 9.56 -0.72
N ALA A 44 -10.41 10.55 -0.94
CA ALA A 44 -10.47 11.38 -2.13
C ALA A 44 -10.22 10.58 -3.42
N PHE A 45 -9.28 9.63 -3.41
CA PHE A 45 -9.01 8.74 -4.54
C PHE A 45 -10.23 7.88 -4.89
N LEU A 46 -10.82 7.23 -3.89
CA LEU A 46 -12.05 6.42 -4.06
C LEU A 46 -13.21 7.27 -4.61
N SER A 47 -13.37 8.50 -4.11
CA SER A 47 -14.44 9.40 -4.58
C SER A 47 -14.30 9.83 -6.04
N ARG A 48 -13.09 9.70 -6.63
CA ARG A 48 -12.78 10.10 -8.01
C ARG A 48 -12.69 8.91 -8.98
N GLY A 49 -13.03 7.70 -8.53
CA GLY A 49 -13.07 6.50 -9.38
C GLY A 49 -11.71 5.81 -9.56
N GLY A 50 -10.83 5.95 -8.57
CA GLY A 50 -9.58 5.21 -8.49
C GLY A 50 -9.74 3.72 -8.20
#